data_AF-A0A5C7B8M0-F1
#
_entry.id   AF-A0A5C7B8M0-F1
#
_cell.length_a   1.000
_cell.length_b   1.000
_cell.length_c   1.000
_cell.angle_alpha   90.00
_cell.angle_beta   90.00
_cell.angle_gamma   90.00
#
_symmetry.space_group_name_H-M   'P 1'
#
loop_
_entity.id
_entity.type
_entity.pdbx_description
1 polymer ?
#
loop_
_entity_poly.entity_id
_entity_poly.type
_entity_poly.pdbx_seq_one_letter_code
_entity_poly.pdbx_strand_id
1 'polypeptide(L)'
;MNIKDDTISKGFIIAGLMNMSVLVFSKFFTNPVIPQSDPDVMSNFGLLMILIWGLAYISVAKTYHNIKWLVLVFAIEKLIYGLVWSQWMFNNSVSDVFDRDAMAGIFFSVYGINDWAFCIFFILVFFRLNSHKNKVHQ
;
A
#
# COMPACT_ATOMS: atom_id res chain seq x y z
N MET A 1 -5.92 22.49 -2.05
CA MET A 1 -5.46 21.86 -0.79
C MET A 1 -4.00 22.29 -0.55
N ASN A 2 -3.70 23.00 0.54
CA ASN A 2 -2.36 23.51 0.84
C ASN A 2 -1.62 22.53 1.77
N ILE A 3 -1.27 21.34 1.27
CA ILE A 3 -0.42 20.40 2.02
C ILE A 3 1.04 20.84 1.85
N LYS A 4 1.88 20.80 2.89
CA LYS A 4 3.31 21.10 2.74
C LYS A 4 4.03 19.95 2.04
N ASP A 5 5.07 20.25 1.26
CA ASP A 5 5.84 19.21 0.55
C ASP A 5 6.47 18.20 1.51
N ASP A 6 6.91 18.65 2.69
CA ASP A 6 7.40 17.78 3.78
C ASP A 6 6.33 16.76 4.25
N THR A 7 5.06 17.18 4.30
CA THR A 7 3.95 16.29 4.66
C THR A 7 3.73 15.21 3.60
N ILE A 8 3.86 15.55 2.31
CA ILE A 8 3.77 14.55 1.24
C ILE A 8 4.95 13.59 1.31
N SER A 9 6.18 14.08 1.45
CA SER A 9 7.37 13.24 1.61
C SER A 9 7.21 12.24 2.76
N LYS A 10 6.70 12.70 3.91
CA LYS A 10 6.38 11.81 5.03
C LYS A 10 5.30 10.79 4.67
N GLY A 11 4.28 11.17 3.90
CA GLY A 11 3.27 10.25 3.38
C GLY A 11 3.86 9.08 2.57
N PHE A 12 4.82 9.35 1.67
CA PHE A 12 5.54 8.29 0.94
C PHE A 12 6.33 7.37 1.87
N ILE A 13 6.99 7.93 2.89
CA ILE A 13 7.74 7.14 3.87
C ILE A 13 6.80 6.26 4.69
N ILE A 14 5.68 6.81 5.18
CA ILE A 14 4.68 6.05 5.94
C ILE A 14 4.06 4.96 5.07
N ALA A 15 3.72 5.25 3.81
CA ALA A 15 3.23 4.24 2.87
C ALA A 15 4.21 3.07 2.74
N GLY A 16 5.50 3.37 2.61
CA GLY A 16 6.53 2.34 2.52
C GLY A 16 6.69 1.54 3.81
N LEU A 17 6.68 2.20 4.97
CA LEU A 17 6.75 1.54 6.27
C LEU A 17 5.53 0.65 6.52
N MET A 18 4.34 1.06 6.08
CA MET A 18 3.13 0.23 6.18
C MET A 18 3.25 -1.03 5.32
N ASN A 19 3.81 -0.94 4.11
CA ASN A 19 4.13 -2.14 3.33
C ASN A 19 5.18 -3.01 4.02
N MET A 20 6.22 -2.41 4.62
CA MET A 20 7.24 -3.15 5.37
C MET A 20 6.70 -3.86 6.61
N SER A 21 5.55 -3.43 7.15
CA SER A 21 4.89 -4.11 8.27
C SER A 21 4.53 -5.57 7.96
N VAL A 22 4.47 -5.94 6.66
CA VAL A 22 4.33 -7.33 6.21
C VAL A 22 5.38 -8.25 6.84
N LEU A 23 6.60 -7.76 7.09
CA LEU A 23 7.65 -8.54 7.75
C LEU A 23 7.28 -8.92 9.19
N VAL A 24 6.61 -8.02 9.91
CA VAL A 24 6.19 -8.26 11.29
C VAL A 24 5.02 -9.25 11.30
N PHE A 25 3.97 -8.98 10.52
CA PHE A 25 2.77 -9.81 10.54
C PHE A 25 2.98 -11.20 9.94
N SER A 26 3.85 -11.33 8.94
CA SER A 26 4.21 -12.63 8.36
C SER A 26 5.29 -13.38 9.14
N LYS A 27 5.77 -12.83 10.27
CA LYS A 27 6.91 -13.38 11.04
C LYS A 27 8.12 -13.63 10.12
N PHE A 28 8.49 -12.63 9.33
CA PHE A 28 9.52 -12.72 8.27
C PHE A 28 9.25 -13.82 7.24
N PHE A 29 8.02 -13.86 6.70
CA PHE A 29 7.54 -14.82 5.70
C PHE A 29 7.49 -16.28 6.17
N THR A 30 7.58 -16.53 7.47
CA THR A 30 7.51 -17.89 8.04
C THR A 30 6.10 -18.28 8.47
N ASN A 31 5.17 -17.33 8.54
CA ASN A 31 3.77 -17.59 8.88
C ASN A 31 3.02 -18.20 7.70
N PRO A 32 2.61 -19.49 7.75
CA PRO A 32 1.95 -20.14 6.63
C PRO A 32 0.49 -19.73 6.48
N VAL A 33 -0.13 -19.16 7.53
CA VAL A 33 -1.57 -18.84 7.54
C VAL A 33 -1.90 -17.75 6.53
N ILE A 34 -1.01 -16.78 6.32
CA ILE A 34 -1.23 -15.69 5.36
C ILE A 34 -1.32 -16.24 3.91
N PRO A 35 -0.31 -16.97 3.39
CA PRO A 35 -0.41 -17.60 2.07
C PRO A 35 -1.52 -18.64 1.93
N GLN A 36 -1.90 -19.33 3.01
CA GLN A 36 -3.00 -20.30 2.96
C GLN A 36 -4.38 -19.63 2.87
N SER A 37 -4.52 -18.40 3.38
CA SER A 37 -5.79 -17.67 3.39
C SER A 37 -6.05 -16.92 2.09
N ASP A 38 -4.99 -16.49 1.39
CA ASP A 38 -5.06 -15.89 0.06
C ASP A 38 -3.79 -16.26 -0.75
N PRO A 39 -3.78 -17.44 -1.39
CA PRO A 39 -2.58 -17.97 -2.04
C PRO A 39 -2.19 -17.20 -3.31
N ASP A 40 -3.14 -16.53 -3.97
CA ASP A 40 -2.88 -15.85 -5.24
C ASP A 40 -2.14 -14.53 -5.00
N VAL A 41 -2.62 -13.72 -4.04
CA VAL A 41 -2.06 -12.39 -3.79
C VAL A 41 -1.12 -12.35 -2.59
N MET A 42 -1.39 -13.16 -1.55
CA MET A 42 -0.60 -13.18 -0.32
C MET A 42 0.36 -14.38 -0.22
N SER A 43 0.77 -14.94 -1.37
CA SER A 43 1.91 -15.86 -1.45
C SER A 43 3.19 -15.21 -0.91
N ASN A 44 4.20 -16.01 -0.54
CA ASN A 44 5.51 -15.47 -0.14
C ASN A 44 6.13 -14.54 -1.20
N PHE A 45 5.89 -14.83 -2.48
CA PHE A 45 6.28 -13.94 -3.56
C PHE A 45 5.50 -12.62 -3.53
N GLY A 46 4.17 -12.68 -3.36
CA GLY A 46 3.33 -11.49 -3.20
C GLY A 46 3.75 -10.62 -2.01
N LEU A 47 3.99 -11.23 -0.85
CA LEU A 47 4.46 -10.54 0.35
C LEU A 47 5.83 -9.88 0.13
N LEU A 48 6.74 -10.53 -0.60
CA LEU A 48 8.01 -9.94 -1.01
C LEU A 48 7.77 -8.74 -1.94
N MET A 49 6.86 -8.85 -2.89
CA MET A 49 6.53 -7.74 -3.79
C MET A 49 5.94 -6.54 -3.03
N ILE A 50 5.09 -6.76 -2.03
CA ILE A 50 4.60 -5.70 -1.14
C ILE A 50 5.78 -4.96 -0.49
N LEU A 51 6.77 -5.69 0.02
CA LEU A 51 8.00 -5.12 0.59
C LEU A 51 8.76 -4.28 -0.45
N ILE A 52 8.95 -4.80 -1.66
CA ILE A 52 9.66 -4.09 -2.74
C ILE A 52 8.93 -2.81 -3.14
N TRP A 53 7.60 -2.83 -3.25
CA TRP A 53 6.81 -1.62 -3.48
C TRP A 53 6.96 -0.60 -2.35
N GLY A 54 7.03 -1.07 -1.10
CA GLY A 54 7.27 -0.19 0.04
C GLY A 54 8.61 0.56 -0.06
N LEU A 55 9.66 -0.15 -0.45
CA LEU A 55 10.96 0.44 -0.73
C LEU A 55 10.91 1.42 -1.91
N ALA A 56 10.15 1.09 -2.96
CA ALA A 56 9.94 1.98 -4.10
C ALA A 56 9.32 3.32 -3.66
N TYR A 57 8.29 3.31 -2.82
CA TYR A 57 7.69 4.55 -2.30
C TYR A 57 8.71 5.39 -1.50
N ILE A 58 9.47 4.74 -0.61
CA ILE A 58 10.49 5.44 0.22
C ILE A 58 11.57 6.05 -0.67
N SER A 59 12.05 5.32 -1.67
CA SER A 59 13.15 5.75 -2.55
C SER A 59 12.87 7.06 -3.27
N VAL A 60 11.59 7.36 -3.53
CA VAL A 60 11.17 8.56 -4.26
C VAL A 60 10.56 9.64 -3.36
N ALA A 61 10.54 9.44 -2.05
CA ALA A 61 9.88 10.35 -1.10
C ALA A 61 10.39 11.81 -1.18
N LYS A 62 11.62 12.05 -1.64
CA LYS A 62 12.20 13.40 -1.84
C LYS A 62 12.20 13.89 -3.29
N THR A 63 11.88 13.02 -4.25
CA THR A 63 11.97 13.29 -5.70
C THR A 63 10.64 13.09 -6.43
N TYR A 64 9.56 12.82 -5.70
CA TYR A 64 8.22 12.54 -6.23
C TYR A 64 7.70 13.62 -7.20
N HIS A 65 8.13 14.87 -7.04
CA HIS A 65 7.74 15.99 -7.91
C HIS A 65 8.10 15.76 -9.38
N ASN A 66 9.17 15.01 -9.65
CA ASN A 66 9.69 14.79 -11.01
C ASN A 66 9.08 13.57 -11.69
N ILE A 67 8.31 12.75 -10.97
CA ILE A 67 7.92 11.40 -11.40
C ILE A 67 6.42 11.17 -11.25
N LYS A 68 5.60 12.16 -11.60
CA LYS A 68 4.14 12.11 -11.46
C LYS A 68 3.50 10.82 -12.00
N TRP A 69 3.99 10.28 -13.11
CA TRP A 69 3.45 9.05 -13.69
C TRP A 69 3.75 7.81 -12.84
N LEU A 70 4.90 7.78 -12.16
CA LEU A 70 5.17 6.72 -11.19
C LEU A 70 4.24 6.83 -9.96
N VAL A 71 3.93 8.04 -9.52
CA VAL A 71 2.92 8.26 -8.46
C VAL A 71 1.55 7.70 -8.87
N LEU A 72 1.16 7.86 -10.14
CA LEU A 72 -0.07 7.25 -10.66
C LEU A 72 0.02 5.72 -10.68
N VAL A 73 1.16 5.14 -11.04
CA VAL A 73 1.38 3.68 -10.96
C VAL A 73 1.21 3.17 -9.53
N PHE A 74 1.72 3.90 -8.53
CA PHE A 74 1.50 3.55 -7.12
C PHE A 74 0.02 3.62 -6.73
N ALA A 75 -0.74 4.60 -7.22
CA ALA A 75 -2.18 4.65 -7.00
C ALA A 75 -2.91 3.44 -7.61
N ILE A 76 -2.55 3.04 -8.83
CA ILE A 76 -3.15 1.88 -9.51
C ILE A 76 -2.81 0.59 -8.76
N GLU A 77 -1.57 0.42 -8.34
CA GLU A 77 -1.16 -0.74 -7.55
C GLU A 77 -1.94 -0.82 -6.23
N LYS A 78 -2.05 0.28 -5.47
CA LYS A 78 -2.88 0.33 -4.26
C LYS A 78 -4.36 0.07 -4.51
N LEU A 79 -4.90 0.55 -5.63
CA LEU A 79 -6.27 0.26 -6.03
C LEU A 79 -6.48 -1.23 -6.25
N ILE A 80 -5.55 -1.91 -6.93
CA ILE A 80 -5.65 -3.36 -7.19
C ILE A 80 -5.65 -4.13 -5.86
N TYR A 81 -4.72 -3.86 -4.95
CA TYR A 81 -4.70 -4.52 -3.63
C TYR A 81 -5.95 -4.21 -2.80
N GLY A 82 -6.42 -2.96 -2.81
CA GLY A 82 -7.64 -2.56 -2.11
C GLY A 82 -8.89 -3.28 -2.65
N LEU A 83 -9.00 -3.46 -3.97
CA LEU A 83 -10.09 -4.20 -4.60
C LEU A 83 -10.03 -5.70 -4.30
N VAL A 84 -8.85 -6.33 -4.41
CA VAL A 84 -8.66 -7.74 -4.07
C VAL A 84 -9.02 -7.99 -2.61
N TRP A 85 -8.55 -7.16 -1.69
CA TRP A 85 -8.89 -7.27 -0.27
C TRP A 85 -10.38 -7.13 -0.02
N SER A 86 -11.01 -6.16 -0.67
CA SER A 86 -12.45 -5.93 -0.53
C SER A 86 -13.23 -7.15 -1.01
N GLN A 87 -12.85 -7.72 -2.16
CA GLN A 87 -13.40 -8.97 -2.66
C GLN A 87 -13.16 -10.13 -1.69
N TRP A 88 -11.96 -10.23 -1.11
CA TRP A 88 -11.64 -11.25 -0.12
C TRP A 88 -12.55 -11.13 1.10
N MET A 89 -12.80 -9.92 1.60
CA MET A 89 -13.70 -9.64 2.74
C MET A 89 -15.16 -10.02 2.49
N PHE A 90 -15.64 -9.95 1.23
CA PHE A 90 -17.00 -10.37 0.90
C PHE A 90 -17.16 -11.88 0.78
N ASN A 91 -16.08 -12.62 0.53
CA ASN A 91 -16.11 -14.06 0.24
C ASN A 91 -15.51 -14.92 1.35
N ASN A 92 -14.82 -14.32 2.32
CA ASN A 92 -14.11 -15.02 3.38
C ASN A 92 -14.37 -14.37 4.75
N SER A 93 -14.05 -15.11 5.81
CA SER A 93 -14.17 -14.67 7.19
C SER A 93 -12.79 -14.36 7.78
N VAL A 94 -12.58 -13.12 8.23
CA VAL A 94 -11.37 -12.74 8.98
C VAL A 94 -11.32 -13.48 10.32
N SER A 95 -12.47 -13.80 10.91
CA SER A 95 -12.53 -14.55 12.17
C SER A 95 -11.84 -15.90 12.04
N ASP A 96 -12.03 -16.58 10.91
CA ASP A 96 -11.42 -17.88 10.64
C ASP A 96 -9.88 -17.77 10.53
N VAL A 97 -9.37 -16.62 10.09
CA VAL A 97 -7.93 -16.32 10.07
C VAL A 97 -7.41 -16.04 11.48
N PHE A 98 -8.15 -15.28 12.29
CA PHE A 98 -7.82 -15.04 13.70
C PHE A 98 -7.74 -16.34 14.52
N ASP A 99 -8.65 -17.28 14.27
CA ASP A 99 -8.67 -18.58 14.93
C ASP A 99 -7.42 -19.43 14.61
N ARG A 100 -6.79 -19.19 13.45
CA ARG A 100 -5.56 -19.88 13.02
C ARG A 100 -4.29 -19.17 13.49
N ASP A 101 -4.22 -17.85 13.33
CA ASP A 101 -3.10 -17.04 13.78
C ASP A 101 -3.50 -15.56 13.96
N ALA A 102 -3.28 -15.02 15.15
CA ALA A 102 -3.67 -13.66 15.47
C ALA A 102 -2.93 -12.59 14.65
N MET A 103 -1.66 -12.80 14.27
CA MET A 103 -0.90 -11.82 13.48
C MET A 103 -1.42 -11.77 12.04
N ALA A 104 -1.74 -12.94 11.47
CA ALA A 104 -2.41 -13.04 10.18
C ALA A 104 -3.80 -12.38 10.22
N GLY A 105 -4.59 -12.65 11.27
CA GLY A 105 -5.91 -12.01 11.45
C GLY A 105 -5.82 -10.49 11.51
N ILE A 106 -4.87 -9.94 12.29
CA ILE A 106 -4.62 -8.49 12.34
C ILE A 106 -4.26 -7.98 10.95
N PHE A 107 -3.32 -8.62 10.25
CA PHE A 107 -2.92 -8.22 8.90
C PHE A 107 -4.13 -8.15 7.97
N PHE A 108 -4.90 -9.23 7.85
CA PHE A 108 -6.11 -9.28 7.01
C PHE A 108 -7.14 -8.23 7.41
N SER A 109 -7.27 -7.87 8.69
CA SER A 109 -8.22 -6.84 9.11
C SER A 109 -7.84 -5.41 8.69
N VAL A 110 -6.54 -5.10 8.55
CA VAL A 110 -6.08 -3.71 8.37
C VAL A 110 -5.40 -3.42 7.03
N TYR A 111 -4.84 -4.43 6.34
CA TYR A 111 -3.97 -4.15 5.19
C TYR A 111 -4.71 -3.42 4.07
N GLY A 112 -5.94 -3.84 3.72
CA GLY A 112 -6.66 -3.18 2.64
C GLY A 112 -7.24 -1.82 3.02
N ILE A 113 -7.47 -1.54 4.30
CA ILE A 113 -7.77 -0.17 4.77
C ILE A 113 -6.57 0.73 4.48
N ASN A 114 -5.35 0.27 4.76
CA ASN A 114 -4.13 1.00 4.43
C ASN A 114 -4.01 1.19 2.91
N ASP A 115 -4.30 0.17 2.11
CA ASP A 115 -4.21 0.27 0.65
C ASP A 115 -5.20 1.29 0.08
N TRP A 116 -6.44 1.31 0.56
CA TRP A 116 -7.41 2.35 0.17
C TRP A 116 -6.96 3.75 0.57
N ALA A 117 -6.44 3.92 1.79
CA ALA A 117 -5.94 5.20 2.27
C ALA A 117 -4.76 5.71 1.41
N PHE A 118 -3.81 4.82 1.08
CA PHE A 118 -2.66 5.20 0.25
C PHE A 118 -3.00 5.35 -1.23
N CYS A 119 -4.01 4.62 -1.74
CA CYS A 119 -4.56 4.87 -3.07
C CYS A 119 -5.07 6.31 -3.18
N ILE A 120 -5.91 6.74 -2.24
CA ILE A 120 -6.43 8.12 -2.21
C ILE A 120 -5.27 9.12 -2.08
N PHE A 121 -4.31 8.86 -1.19
CA PHE A 121 -3.12 9.69 -1.04
C PHE A 121 -2.36 9.88 -2.36
N PHE A 122 -2.01 8.80 -3.06
CA PHE A 122 -1.25 8.90 -4.31
C PHE A 122 -2.05 9.59 -5.43
N ILE A 123 -3.36 9.36 -5.51
CA ILE A 123 -4.25 10.09 -6.44
C ILE A 123 -4.21 11.60 -6.17
N LEU A 124 -4.33 12.01 -4.91
CA LEU A 124 -4.28 13.42 -4.52
C LEU A 124 -2.91 14.06 -4.86
N VAL A 125 -1.81 13.34 -4.62
CA VAL A 125 -0.46 13.80 -4.99
C VAL A 125 -0.37 13.96 -6.50
N PHE A 126 -0.84 12.99 -7.29
CA PHE A 126 -0.81 13.06 -8.76
C PHE A 126 -1.55 14.29 -9.30
N PHE A 127 -2.77 14.54 -8.84
CA PHE A 127 -3.55 15.71 -9.28
C PHE A 127 -2.92 17.04 -8.86
N ARG A 128 -2.30 17.10 -7.68
CA ARG A 128 -1.53 18.28 -7.25
C ARG A 128 -0.37 18.56 -8.20
N LEU A 129 0.42 17.54 -8.56
CA LEU A 129 1.57 17.68 -9.46
C LEU A 129 1.13 18.14 -10.87
N ASN A 130 -0.02 17.68 -11.36
CA ASN A 130 -0.59 18.15 -12.62
C ASN A 130 -1.06 19.61 -12.55
N SER A 131 -1.71 20.00 -11.44
CA SER A 131 -2.21 21.37 -11.26
C SER A 131 -1.09 22.41 -11.16
N HIS A 132 0.06 22.04 -10.60
CA HIS A 132 1.22 22.93 -10.47
C HIS A 132 1.91 23.20 -11.81
N LYS A 133 1.93 22.23 -12.73
CA LYS A 133 2.54 22.39 -14.05
C LYS A 133 1.75 23.38 -14.93
N ASN A 134 0.42 23.42 -14.78
CA ASN A 134 -0.42 24.35 -15.54
C ASN A 134 -0.26 25.82 -15.14
N LYS A 135 0.27 26.12 -13.94
CA LYS A 135 0.52 27.50 -13.47
C LYS A 135 1.87 28.08 -13.92
N VAL A 136 2.80 27.26 -14.41
CA VAL A 136 4.15 27.69 -14.85
C VAL A 136 4.19 27.94 -16.37
N HIS A 137 3.11 27.60 -17.09
CA HIS A 137 2.97 27.80 -18.53
C HIS A 137 1.79 28.72 -18.90
N GLN A 138 1.26 29.48 -17.93
CA GLN A 138 0.39 30.64 -18.13
C GLN A 138 1.11 31.88 -17.61
#